data_AF-A0A1Q8DS82-F1
#
_entry.id   AF-A0A1Q8DS82-F1
#
_cell.length_a   1.000
_cell.length_b   1.000
_cell.length_c   1.000
_cell.angle_alpha   90.00
_cell.angle_beta   90.00
_cell.angle_gamma   90.00
#
_symmetry.space_group_name_H-M   'P 1'
#
loop_
_entity.id
_entity.type
_entity.pdbx_description
1 polymer ?
#
loop_
_entity_poly.entity_id
_entity_poly.type
_entity_poly.pdbx_seq_one_letter_code
_entity_poly.pdbx_strand_id
1 'polypeptide(L)'
;MKNYRRNRQAGATYFFTFCLNDRRSSLLTDYIDELRQAYRKTQSKLPFTSEAMVILPDHIHALWTMPNNDDNYPARIRLFKSHFSRQLPQSLKQTNSISRTNRKETGVWQRRYWEHTIRDELDFNNHMDYIHFNPVKHKLVSCAADWAYSSFLHEVKKGRYAKDWATEAFDNDAIGE
;
A
#
# COMPACT_ATOMS: atom_id res chain seq x y z
N MET A 1 -5.39 17.32 18.21
CA MET A 1 -5.01 15.90 18.01
C MET A 1 -6.22 15.17 17.47
N LYS A 2 -6.13 14.43 16.36
CA LYS A 2 -7.24 13.59 15.88
C LYS A 2 -7.32 12.35 16.80
N ASN A 3 -8.43 12.16 17.49
CA ASN A 3 -8.72 11.03 18.40
C ASN A 3 -9.00 9.72 17.64
N TYR A 4 -8.21 9.44 16.62
CA TYR A 4 -8.40 8.23 15.82
C TYR A 4 -7.88 7.01 16.59
N ARG A 5 -8.79 6.09 16.91
CA ARG A 5 -8.49 4.81 17.56
C ARG A 5 -8.37 3.73 16.49
N ARG A 6 -7.21 3.08 16.48
CA ARG A 6 -6.90 1.92 15.63
C ARG A 6 -7.90 0.80 15.90
N ASN A 7 -8.59 0.31 14.87
CA ASN A 7 -9.37 -0.91 14.99
C ASN A 7 -8.42 -2.12 14.86
N ARG A 8 -8.57 -3.11 15.75
CA ARG A 8 -7.71 -4.29 15.82
C ARG A 8 -8.56 -5.52 16.11
N GLN A 9 -8.61 -6.38 15.11
CA GLN A 9 -9.38 -7.60 15.07
C GLN A 9 -8.56 -8.68 14.34
N ALA A 10 -8.41 -9.83 14.99
CA ALA A 10 -7.72 -10.97 14.40
C ALA A 10 -8.53 -11.56 13.25
N GLY A 11 -7.86 -12.05 12.21
CA GLY A 11 -8.52 -12.57 11.00
C GLY A 11 -9.12 -11.51 10.07
N ALA A 12 -9.19 -10.24 10.48
CA ALA A 12 -9.86 -9.21 9.69
C ALA A 12 -9.01 -8.75 8.48
N THR A 13 -9.71 -8.19 7.49
CA THR A 13 -9.11 -7.55 6.32
C THR A 13 -9.05 -6.04 6.52
N TYR A 14 -7.95 -5.43 6.09
CA TYR A 14 -7.70 -4.01 6.25
C TYR A 14 -7.18 -3.40 4.94
N PHE A 15 -7.76 -2.26 4.57
CA PHE A 15 -7.19 -1.38 3.56
C PHE A 15 -6.18 -0.43 4.22
N PHE A 16 -5.03 -0.22 3.58
CA PHE A 16 -3.97 0.66 4.06
C PHE A 16 -3.50 1.63 2.97
N THR A 17 -3.12 2.83 3.41
CA THR A 17 -2.35 3.77 2.59
C THR A 17 -1.00 4.07 3.24
N PHE A 18 0.09 3.80 2.51
CA PHE A 18 1.46 4.12 2.91
C PHE A 18 2.05 5.18 1.99
N CYS A 19 2.36 6.37 2.53
CA CYS A 19 2.92 7.46 1.74
C CYS A 19 4.40 7.69 2.05
N LEU A 20 5.18 8.08 1.05
CA LEU A 20 6.45 8.75 1.23
C LEU A 20 6.25 10.10 1.93
N ASN A 21 7.29 10.57 2.61
CA ASN A 21 7.28 11.89 3.25
C ASN A 21 7.35 13.02 2.20
N ASP A 22 8.12 12.80 1.13
CA ASP A 22 8.13 13.66 -0.05
C ASP A 22 7.15 13.09 -1.09
N ARG A 23 6.05 13.82 -1.32
CA ARG A 23 5.00 13.43 -2.27
C ARG A 23 5.36 13.69 -3.73
N ARG A 24 6.51 14.32 -4.01
CA ARG A 24 7.04 14.51 -5.36
C ARG A 24 8.04 13.42 -5.77
N SER A 25 8.35 12.53 -4.84
CA SER A 25 9.35 11.49 -5.02
C SER A 25 8.80 10.28 -5.77
N SER A 26 9.67 9.59 -6.50
CA SER A 26 9.41 8.32 -7.17
C SER A 26 10.10 7.13 -6.51
N LEU A 27 10.60 7.27 -5.27
CA LEU A 27 11.44 6.26 -4.63
C LEU A 27 10.82 4.85 -4.60
N LEU A 28 9.50 4.73 -4.53
CA LEU A 28 8.85 3.42 -4.47
C LEU A 28 8.95 2.66 -5.80
N THR A 29 8.92 3.36 -6.92
CA THR A 29 9.06 2.79 -8.26
C THR A 29 10.53 2.72 -8.68
N ASP A 30 11.35 3.69 -8.30
CA ASP A 30 12.79 3.70 -8.60
C ASP A 30 13.53 2.55 -7.91
N TYR A 31 13.07 2.16 -6.71
CA TYR A 31 13.61 1.06 -5.90
C TYR A 31 12.58 -0.08 -5.73
N ILE A 32 11.89 -0.41 -6.83
CA ILE A 32 10.80 -1.39 -6.81
C ILE A 32 11.26 -2.78 -6.34
N ASP A 33 12.49 -3.18 -6.65
CA ASP A 33 13.00 -4.51 -6.28
C ASP A 33 13.34 -4.58 -4.79
N GLU A 34 13.91 -3.53 -4.22
CA GLU A 34 14.12 -3.39 -2.77
C GLU A 34 12.78 -3.35 -2.02
N LEU A 35 11.78 -2.69 -2.59
CA LEU A 35 10.42 -2.63 -2.04
C LEU A 35 9.78 -4.02 -2.04
N ARG A 36 9.84 -4.75 -3.17
CA ARG A 36 9.37 -6.14 -3.29
C ARG A 36 10.11 -7.06 -2.33
N GLN A 37 11.42 -6.90 -2.18
CA GLN A 37 12.21 -7.68 -1.23
C GLN A 37 11.79 -7.36 0.22
N ALA A 38 11.57 -6.09 0.56
CA ALA A 38 11.09 -5.69 1.87
C ALA A 38 9.73 -6.32 2.18
N TYR A 39 8.81 -6.30 1.22
CA TYR A 39 7.48 -6.89 1.35
C TYR A 39 7.56 -8.40 1.59
N ARG A 40 8.31 -9.14 0.75
CA ARG A 40 8.51 -10.59 0.90
C ARG A 40 9.15 -10.96 2.24
N LYS A 41 10.18 -10.21 2.67
CA LYS A 41 10.83 -10.42 3.98
C LYS A 41 9.85 -10.19 5.14
N THR A 42 9.02 -9.16 5.05
CA THR A 42 7.97 -8.90 6.05
C THR A 42 6.96 -10.04 6.08
N GLN A 43 6.42 -10.44 4.93
CA GLN A 43 5.41 -11.49 4.84
C GLN A 43 5.94 -12.85 5.31
N SER A 44 7.21 -13.18 5.03
CA SER A 44 7.86 -14.38 5.54
C SER A 44 8.03 -14.37 7.07
N LYS A 45 8.32 -13.20 7.66
CA LYS A 45 8.57 -13.08 9.10
C LYS A 45 7.29 -12.92 9.93
N LEU A 46 6.32 -12.20 9.41
CA LEU A 46 5.01 -11.93 10.03
C LEU A 46 3.94 -12.18 8.97
N PRO A 47 3.40 -13.41 8.87
CA PRO A 47 2.49 -13.81 7.78
C PRO A 47 1.21 -12.97 7.71
N PHE A 48 0.74 -12.72 6.49
CA PHE A 48 -0.57 -12.13 6.17
C PHE A 48 -0.88 -12.46 4.70
N THR A 49 -2.15 -12.40 4.33
CA THR A 49 -2.57 -12.53 2.93
C THR A 49 -2.60 -11.15 2.28
N SER A 50 -2.05 -11.05 1.07
CA SER A 50 -2.09 -9.84 0.25
C SER A 50 -3.20 -9.99 -0.79
N GLU A 51 -4.37 -9.42 -0.52
CA GLU A 51 -5.55 -9.53 -1.39
C GLU A 51 -5.38 -8.68 -2.65
N ALA A 52 -4.96 -7.42 -2.46
CA ALA A 52 -4.58 -6.53 -3.54
C ALA A 52 -3.51 -5.53 -3.11
N MET A 53 -2.75 -5.03 -4.09
CA MET A 53 -1.78 -3.96 -3.88
C MET A 53 -1.56 -3.18 -5.17
N VAL A 54 -1.38 -1.87 -5.03
CA VAL A 54 -0.81 -1.01 -6.06
C VAL A 54 0.29 -0.15 -5.46
N ILE A 55 1.39 -0.01 -6.19
CA ILE A 55 2.53 0.83 -5.84
C ILE A 55 2.56 1.97 -6.86
N LEU A 56 2.32 3.18 -6.39
CA LEU A 56 2.50 4.42 -7.12
C LEU A 56 3.89 5.00 -6.78
N PRO A 57 4.39 6.00 -7.51
CA PRO A 57 5.72 6.57 -7.28
C PRO A 57 5.97 7.00 -5.82
N ASP A 58 4.96 7.59 -5.18
CA ASP A 58 5.07 8.20 -3.85
C ASP A 58 4.18 7.58 -2.77
N HIS A 59 3.28 6.64 -3.13
CA HIS A 59 2.45 5.95 -2.14
C HIS A 59 2.03 4.55 -2.59
N ILE A 60 1.50 3.79 -1.63
CA ILE A 60 1.05 2.41 -1.80
C ILE A 60 -0.34 2.31 -1.22
N HIS A 61 -1.23 1.64 -1.94
CA HIS A 61 -2.48 1.14 -1.43
C HIS A 61 -2.42 -0.39 -1.33
N ALA A 62 -2.87 -0.94 -0.21
CA ALA A 62 -2.76 -2.37 0.07
C ALA A 62 -3.98 -2.90 0.82
N LEU A 63 -4.44 -4.08 0.45
CA LEU A 63 -5.50 -4.82 1.12
C LEU A 63 -4.91 -6.08 1.73
N TRP A 64 -4.85 -6.15 3.06
CA TRP A 64 -4.27 -7.29 3.77
C TRP A 64 -5.29 -7.98 4.65
N THR A 65 -5.34 -9.32 4.58
CA THR A 65 -6.07 -10.15 5.53
C THR A 65 -5.11 -10.71 6.57
N MET A 66 -5.40 -10.47 7.84
CA MET A 66 -4.59 -10.97 8.94
C MET A 66 -4.87 -12.46 9.21
N PRO A 67 -3.92 -13.22 9.80
CA PRO A 67 -4.21 -14.55 10.30
C PRO A 67 -5.31 -14.55 11.38
N ASN A 68 -6.09 -15.63 11.48
CA ASN A 68 -7.25 -15.74 12.38
C ASN A 68 -6.96 -15.44 13.86
N ASN A 69 -5.72 -15.57 14.30
CA ASN A 69 -5.27 -15.36 15.68
C ASN A 69 -4.30 -14.18 15.85
N ASP A 70 -4.17 -13.31 14.86
CA ASP A 70 -3.22 -12.20 14.86
C ASP A 70 -3.89 -10.92 14.33
N ASP A 71 -3.75 -9.81 15.04
CA ASP A 71 -4.28 -8.49 14.68
C ASP A 71 -3.16 -7.45 14.50
N ASN A 72 -1.90 -7.90 14.53
CA ASN A 72 -0.73 -7.07 14.68
C ASN A 72 -0.22 -6.57 13.32
N TYR A 73 -1.12 -5.99 12.53
CA TYR A 73 -0.72 -5.20 11.36
C TYR A 73 0.25 -4.07 11.71
N PRO A 74 0.24 -3.42 12.91
CA PRO A 74 1.21 -2.38 13.22
C PRO A 74 2.66 -2.89 13.18
N ALA A 75 2.92 -4.11 13.65
CA ALA A 75 4.24 -4.73 13.58
C ALA A 75 4.65 -5.02 12.12
N ARG A 76 3.73 -5.55 11.30
CA ARG A 76 3.96 -5.80 9.86
C ARG A 76 4.33 -4.52 9.12
N ILE A 77 3.57 -3.45 9.32
CA ILE A 77 3.82 -2.15 8.69
C ILE A 77 5.16 -1.56 9.14
N ARG A 78 5.45 -1.58 10.46
CA ARG A 78 6.74 -1.10 10.98
C ARG A 78 7.91 -1.88 10.36
N LEU A 79 7.78 -3.20 10.27
CA LEU A 79 8.80 -4.06 9.72
C LEU A 79 9.01 -3.81 8.21
N PHE A 80 7.91 -3.73 7.44
CA PHE A 80 7.93 -3.42 6.01
C PHE A 80 8.62 -2.08 5.72
N LYS A 81 8.14 -1.00 6.36
CA LYS A 81 8.71 0.34 6.19
C LYS A 81 10.20 0.37 6.55
N SER A 82 10.58 -0.33 7.63
CA SER A 82 11.97 -0.46 8.08
C SER A 82 12.84 -1.23 7.10
N HIS A 83 12.38 -2.36 6.58
CA HIS A 83 13.13 -3.14 5.58
C HIS A 83 13.37 -2.35 4.30
N PHE A 84 12.37 -1.62 3.79
CA PHE A 84 12.55 -0.78 2.62
C PHE A 84 13.55 0.34 2.89
N SER A 85 13.33 1.13 3.96
CA SER A 85 14.21 2.25 4.30
C SER A 85 15.66 1.83 4.59
N ARG A 86 15.93 0.60 5.00
CA ARG A 86 17.30 0.11 5.22
C ARG A 86 18.06 -0.17 3.92
N GLN A 87 17.35 -0.56 2.86
CA GLN A 87 17.96 -0.92 1.58
C GLN A 87 18.33 0.30 0.73
N LEU A 88 17.71 1.46 0.97
CA LEU A 88 18.03 2.68 0.22
C LEU A 88 19.47 3.18 0.47
N PRO A 89 20.03 4.02 -0.41
CA PRO A 89 21.25 4.78 -0.11
C PRO A 89 21.09 5.72 1.08
N GLN A 90 22.18 5.98 1.82
CA GLN A 90 22.15 6.85 3.00
C GLN A 90 21.74 8.30 2.66
N SER A 91 22.11 8.79 1.48
CA SER A 91 21.71 10.12 0.97
C SER A 91 20.19 10.30 0.91
N LEU A 92 19.44 9.25 0.62
CA LEU A 92 17.98 9.27 0.47
C LEU A 92 17.23 9.09 1.81
N LYS A 93 17.94 8.74 2.89
CA LYS A 93 17.33 8.49 4.22
C LYS A 93 17.30 9.71 5.13
N GLN A 94 18.00 10.79 4.74
CA GLN A 94 18.26 11.92 5.59
C GLN A 94 16.96 12.60 6.04
N THR A 95 16.98 13.12 7.26
CA THR A 95 15.87 13.88 7.84
C THR A 95 16.43 15.07 8.58
N ASN A 96 15.90 16.26 8.31
CA ASN A 96 16.24 17.47 9.05
C ASN A 96 15.46 17.59 10.37
N SER A 97 14.59 16.63 10.69
CA SER A 97 13.78 16.64 11.90
C SER A 97 14.49 15.99 13.09
N ILE A 98 14.83 16.80 14.10
CA ILE A 98 15.41 16.37 15.40
C ILE A 98 14.57 15.27 16.06
N SER A 99 13.23 15.41 16.01
CA SER A 99 12.30 14.42 16.55
C SER A 99 12.43 13.04 15.89
N ARG A 100 12.74 13.00 14.58
CA ARG A 100 12.93 11.76 13.82
C ARG A 100 14.28 11.14 14.14
N THR A 101 15.32 11.96 14.25
CA THR A 101 16.67 11.54 14.67
C THR A 101 16.62 10.86 16.05
N ASN A 102 15.95 11.45 17.03
CA ASN A 102 15.83 10.88 18.38
C ASN A 102 15.08 9.53 18.41
N ARG A 103 14.15 9.32 17.47
CA ARG A 103 13.39 8.05 17.34
C ARG A 103 14.02 7.06 16.36
N LYS A 104 15.20 7.37 15.80
CA LYS A 104 15.84 6.59 14.73
C LYS A 104 14.90 6.37 13.52
N GLU A 105 14.01 7.34 13.25
CA GLU A 105 13.13 7.36 12.09
C GLU A 105 13.87 7.96 10.88
N THR A 106 13.77 7.34 9.71
CA THR A 106 14.28 7.91 8.45
C THR A 106 13.34 9.00 7.91
N GLY A 107 13.84 9.84 7.01
CA GLY A 107 13.05 10.82 6.28
C GLY A 107 12.15 10.25 5.18
N VAL A 108 12.18 8.93 4.94
CA VAL A 108 11.57 8.29 3.76
C VAL A 108 10.05 8.28 3.81
N TRP A 109 9.46 7.77 4.89
CA TRP A 109 8.01 7.57 4.99
C TRP A 109 7.30 8.74 5.68
N GLN A 110 6.08 9.06 5.26
CA GLN A 110 5.18 9.86 6.10
C GLN A 110 4.96 9.13 7.43
N ARG A 111 4.88 9.90 8.52
CA ARG A 111 4.59 9.34 9.85
C ARG A 111 3.22 8.67 9.86
N ARG A 112 3.13 7.55 10.60
CA ARG A 112 1.93 6.72 10.70
C ARG A 112 1.52 6.19 9.31
N TYR A 113 0.27 5.82 9.17
CA TYR A 113 -0.38 5.31 7.97
C TYR A 113 -1.88 5.48 8.18
N TRP A 114 -2.63 5.50 7.09
CA TRP A 114 -4.09 5.43 7.13
C TRP A 114 -4.49 3.95 7.00
N GLU A 115 -5.56 3.57 7.68
CA GLU A 115 -6.19 2.27 7.57
C GLU A 115 -7.71 2.35 7.70
N HIS A 116 -8.37 1.35 7.12
CA HIS A 116 -9.78 1.06 7.27
C HIS A 116 -9.98 -0.45 7.41
N THR A 117 -10.81 -0.87 8.35
CA THR A 117 -11.19 -2.28 8.50
C THR A 117 -12.35 -2.57 7.57
N ILE A 118 -12.17 -3.54 6.68
CA ILE A 118 -13.20 -3.98 5.76
C ILE A 118 -14.34 -4.63 6.54
N ARG A 119 -15.58 -4.21 6.24
CA ARG A 119 -16.76 -4.57 7.03
C ARG A 119 -17.57 -5.70 6.43
N ASP A 120 -17.59 -5.79 5.11
CA ASP A 120 -18.37 -6.75 4.35
C ASP A 120 -17.78 -6.93 2.94
N GLU A 121 -18.44 -7.77 2.14
CA GLU A 121 -18.00 -8.11 0.79
C GLU A 121 -18.10 -6.93 -0.19
N LEU A 122 -19.08 -6.05 -0.03
CA LEU A 122 -19.22 -4.87 -0.88
C LEU A 122 -18.06 -3.90 -0.62
N ASP A 123 -17.77 -3.63 0.65
CA ASP A 123 -16.63 -2.82 1.07
C ASP A 123 -15.30 -3.41 0.60
N PHE A 124 -15.16 -4.74 0.64
CA PHE A 124 -14.01 -5.46 0.08
C PHE A 124 -13.85 -5.18 -1.42
N ASN A 125 -14.91 -5.39 -2.20
CA ASN A 125 -14.87 -5.23 -3.66
C ASN A 125 -14.61 -3.77 -4.07
N ASN A 126 -15.23 -2.80 -3.38
CA ASN A 126 -14.98 -1.38 -3.63
C ASN A 126 -13.50 -1.01 -3.41
N HIS A 127 -12.86 -1.58 -2.38
CA HIS A 127 -11.44 -1.34 -2.12
C HIS A 127 -10.51 -2.08 -3.09
N MET A 128 -10.89 -3.27 -3.58
CA MET A 128 -10.19 -3.95 -4.67
C MET A 128 -10.18 -3.06 -5.92
N ASP A 129 -11.36 -2.57 -6.31
CA ASP A 129 -11.56 -1.69 -7.45
C ASP A 129 -10.75 -0.40 -7.30
N TYR A 130 -10.82 0.24 -6.13
CA TYR A 130 -10.06 1.45 -5.82
C TYR A 130 -8.54 1.24 -5.96
N ILE A 131 -8.03 0.12 -5.45
CA ILE A 131 -6.61 -0.22 -5.54
C ILE A 131 -6.18 -0.36 -7.01
N HIS A 132 -6.94 -1.11 -7.82
CA HIS A 132 -6.53 -1.38 -9.20
C HIS A 132 -6.80 -0.22 -10.15
N PHE A 133 -7.80 0.61 -9.86
CA PHE A 133 -8.09 1.82 -10.61
C PHE A 133 -7.08 2.96 -10.35
N ASN A 134 -6.40 2.94 -9.21
CA ASN A 134 -5.60 4.06 -8.73
C ASN A 134 -4.55 4.62 -9.72
N PRO A 135 -3.82 3.81 -10.52
CA PRO A 135 -2.91 4.32 -11.53
C PRO A 135 -3.60 5.16 -12.61
N VAL A 136 -4.83 4.80 -12.98
CA VAL A 136 -5.66 5.55 -13.94
C VAL A 136 -6.17 6.84 -13.30
N LYS A 137 -6.68 6.77 -12.06
CA LYS A 137 -7.08 7.95 -11.25
C LYS A 137 -5.95 8.98 -11.19
N HIS A 138 -4.70 8.54 -11.03
CA HIS A 138 -3.52 9.38 -10.97
C HIS A 138 -2.90 9.72 -12.34
N LYS A 139 -3.56 9.34 -13.45
CA LYS A 139 -3.15 9.62 -14.84
C LYS A 139 -1.75 9.10 -15.18
N LEU A 140 -1.35 8.00 -14.54
CA LEU A 140 -0.07 7.33 -14.82
C LEU A 140 -0.17 6.44 -16.07
N VAL A 141 -1.36 5.91 -16.32
CA VAL A 141 -1.71 5.04 -17.46
C VAL A 141 -3.17 5.26 -17.85
N SER A 142 -3.49 4.97 -19.11
CA SER A 142 -4.87 5.04 -19.61
C SER A 142 -5.70 3.78 -19.31
N CYS A 143 -5.05 2.69 -18.89
CA CYS A 143 -5.69 1.43 -18.50
C CYS A 143 -4.95 0.79 -17.31
N ALA A 144 -5.69 0.22 -16.35
CA ALA A 144 -5.10 -0.46 -15.18
C ALA A 144 -4.17 -1.63 -15.57
N ALA A 145 -4.40 -2.27 -16.72
CA ALA A 145 -3.54 -3.33 -17.23
C ALA A 145 -2.12 -2.88 -17.57
N ASP A 146 -1.93 -1.58 -17.85
CA ASP A 146 -0.65 -1.02 -18.28
C ASP A 146 0.27 -0.67 -17.10
N TRP A 147 -0.25 -0.70 -15.87
CA TRP A 147 0.55 -0.43 -14.67
C TRP A 147 1.20 -1.70 -14.12
N ALA A 148 2.51 -1.84 -14.35
CA ALA A 148 3.27 -3.03 -13.96
C ALA A 148 3.39 -3.25 -12.43
N TYR A 149 3.16 -2.22 -11.61
CA TYR A 149 3.34 -2.26 -10.17
C TYR A 149 2.02 -2.42 -9.41
N SER A 150 1.16 -3.29 -9.92
CA SER A 150 -0.17 -3.61 -9.38
C SER A 150 -0.40 -5.12 -9.36
N SER A 151 -1.25 -5.59 -8.45
CA SER A 151 -1.77 -6.96 -8.48
C SER A 151 -2.90 -7.17 -9.50
N PHE A 152 -3.29 -6.15 -10.27
CA PHE A 152 -4.41 -6.21 -11.21
C PHE A 152 -4.32 -7.37 -12.21
N LEU A 153 -3.19 -7.55 -12.90
CA LEU A 153 -3.03 -8.64 -13.87
C LEU A 153 -3.09 -10.04 -13.23
N HIS A 154 -2.82 -10.16 -11.94
CA HIS A 154 -3.03 -11.41 -11.20
C HIS A 154 -4.52 -11.68 -10.99
N GLU A 155 -5.29 -10.65 -10.66
CA GLU A 155 -6.75 -10.75 -10.51
C GLU A 155 -7.48 -10.96 -11.85
N VAL A 156 -6.95 -10.42 -12.95
CA VAL A 156 -7.41 -10.77 -14.32
C VAL A 156 -7.25 -12.27 -14.58
N LYS A 157 -6.09 -12.86 -14.24
CA LYS A 157 -5.85 -14.31 -14.40
C LYS A 157 -6.77 -15.17 -13.55
N LYS A 158 -7.24 -14.66 -12.40
CA LYS A 158 -8.24 -15.31 -11.56
C LYS A 158 -9.68 -15.11 -12.03
N GLY A 159 -9.90 -14.31 -13.09
CA GLY A 159 -11.23 -14.03 -13.63
C GLY A 159 -12.02 -12.98 -12.86
N ARG A 160 -11.40 -12.22 -11.94
CA ARG A 160 -12.08 -11.13 -11.22
C ARG A 160 -12.33 -9.92 -12.11
N TYR A 161 -11.37 -9.58 -12.97
CA TYR A 161 -11.46 -8.44 -13.88
C TYR A 161 -11.31 -8.87 -15.34
N ALA A 162 -12.02 -8.17 -16.22
CA ALA A 162 -11.65 -8.10 -17.62
C ALA A 162 -10.35 -7.30 -17.77
N LYS A 163 -9.52 -7.65 -18.76
CA LYS A 163 -8.23 -6.97 -18.98
C LYS A 163 -8.40 -5.48 -19.30
N ASP A 164 -9.54 -5.10 -19.87
CA ASP A 164 -9.93 -3.77 -20.31
C ASP A 164 -10.93 -3.08 -19.37
N TRP A 165 -11.11 -3.57 -18.14
CA TRP A 165 -12.02 -2.99 -17.14
C TRP A 165 -11.69 -1.51 -16.88
N ALA A 166 -10.73 -1.18 -16.03
CA ALA A 166 -10.44 0.21 -15.66
C ALA A 166 -9.66 0.97 -16.76
N THR A 167 -10.38 1.57 -17.71
CA THR A 167 -9.83 2.51 -18.71
C THR A 167 -10.19 3.95 -18.35
N GLU A 168 -9.56 4.96 -18.97
CA GLU A 168 -9.92 6.38 -18.77
C GLU A 168 -11.40 6.71 -19.05
N ALA A 169 -12.10 5.85 -19.79
CA ALA A 169 -13.53 5.96 -20.06
C ALA A 169 -14.42 5.43 -18.91
N PHE A 170 -13.84 4.88 -17.84
CA PHE A 170 -14.60 4.47 -16.65
C PHE A 170 -15.13 5.68 -15.88
N ASP A 171 -16.40 5.62 -15.52
CA ASP A 171 -17.07 6.68 -14.78
C ASP A 171 -16.47 6.82 -13.37
N ASN A 172 -15.80 7.94 -13.13
CA ASN A 172 -14.92 8.17 -11.98
C ASN A 172 -15.68 8.31 -10.65
N ASP A 173 -17.00 8.55 -10.71
CA ASP A 173 -17.82 8.84 -9.52
C ASP A 173 -18.17 7.58 -8.70
N ALA A 174 -17.88 6.37 -9.23
CA ALA A 174 -18.21 5.11 -8.57
C ALA A 174 -17.13 4.63 -7.56
N ILE A 175 -15.91 5.16 -7.63
CA ILE A 175 -14.76 4.66 -6.85
C ILE A 175 -14.27 5.77 -5.91
N GLY A 176 -14.96 5.90 -4.77
CA GLY A 176 -14.76 6.99 -3.78
C GLY A 176 -13.38 7.06 -3.13
N GLU A 177 -13.12 8.18 -2.44
CA GLU A 177 -11.95 8.42 -1.55
C GLU A 177 -12.17 8.00 -0.10
#